data_AF-A0A7J5GM81-F1
#
_entry.id   AF-A0A7J5GM81-F1
#
_cell.length_a   1.000
_cell.length_b   1.000
_cell.length_c   1.000
_cell.angle_alpha   90.00
_cell.angle_beta   90.00
_cell.angle_gamma   90.00
#
_symmetry.space_group_name_H-M   'P 1'
#
loop_
_entity.id
_entity.type
_entity.pdbx_description
1 polymer ?
#
loop_
_entity_poly.entity_id
_entity_poly.type
_entity_poly.pdbx_seq_one_letter_code
_entity_poly.pdbx_strand_id
1 'polypeptide(L)'
;MDSLDLCNSIRMEFEGVIENKIPLDVFPAKLQDMVLALARQENYSIEYTMASLIAAASTAIGNAVNIRIRGGWVSSPILYMILVGRPGMGKTPPLDFAFRPIRKLDAKVIKQFKIDMENYNSILENQKGKKDERPPLPSKPILKRTIISDFTPEALIRALNDNPRGVAVYVDEIMGMFNAVNQYSKGQLIEQLLTAFSGKPLDVSRCSMPIPIHIERPFINIVGTMQTTRVHELVDKGYKDNGLLDRIIFVYPSSQEISDWPIDEDSTASSFEKYSALWEDIINRICEICFITDENNDYALQNVLNFSPEAGAYFTDWRNGLIHKVNQIKDDGLVDSRVMKIPMITARLALVFQILRWACGEVHKDFVDIDSIKSAIRLSSYFEDCYSNIQRFMLMESIEPQKKELLDNVPVLFSTAEAIQAGKEVGLSERSVMYMLVNLTTSKVVRKVKRGEYEKLQ
;
A
#
# COMPACT_ATOMS: atom_id res chain seq x y z
N MET A 1 -22.54 23.29 -4.79
CA MET A 1 -21.44 22.97 -3.85
C MET A 1 -22.12 22.70 -2.53
N ASP A 2 -22.02 21.46 -2.02
CA ASP A 2 -22.64 21.08 -0.74
C ASP A 2 -22.01 21.89 0.40
N SER A 3 -22.76 22.14 1.46
CA SER A 3 -22.28 22.77 2.69
C SER A 3 -21.07 22.04 3.29
N LEU A 4 -21.06 20.70 3.19
CA LEU A 4 -19.95 19.86 3.64
C LEU A 4 -18.69 20.06 2.79
N ASP A 5 -18.84 20.11 1.46
CA ASP A 5 -17.71 20.33 0.53
C ASP A 5 -17.02 21.67 0.80
N LEU A 6 -17.81 22.72 1.02
CA LEU A 6 -17.27 24.05 1.35
C LEU A 6 -16.54 24.03 2.69
N CYS A 7 -17.10 23.36 3.71
CA CYS A 7 -16.47 23.23 5.02
C CYS A 7 -15.13 22.47 4.93
N ASN A 8 -15.11 21.35 4.21
CA ASN A 8 -13.91 20.57 3.98
C ASN A 8 -12.85 21.39 3.23
N SER A 9 -13.25 22.16 2.22
CA SER A 9 -12.33 23.02 1.45
C SER A 9 -11.63 24.04 2.34
N ILE A 10 -12.38 24.72 3.21
CA ILE A 10 -11.82 25.71 4.17
C ILE A 10 -10.88 25.02 5.17
N ARG A 11 -11.26 23.84 5.68
CA ARG A 11 -10.41 23.08 6.60
C ARG A 11 -9.12 22.58 5.95
N MET A 12 -9.18 22.12 4.70
CA MET A 12 -7.98 21.71 3.96
C MET A 12 -6.99 22.86 3.77
N GLU A 13 -7.47 24.07 3.53
CA GLU A 13 -6.62 25.25 3.46
C GLU A 13 -5.95 25.54 4.81
N PHE A 14 -6.72 25.47 5.91
CA PHE A 14 -6.21 25.67 7.27
C PHE A 14 -5.16 24.62 7.68
N GLU A 15 -5.37 23.35 7.34
CA GLU A 15 -4.47 22.23 7.66
C GLU A 15 -3.27 22.12 6.69
N GLY A 16 -3.07 23.10 5.80
CA GLY A 16 -1.96 23.10 4.84
C GLY A 16 -2.02 21.97 3.80
N VAL A 17 -3.16 21.28 3.65
CA VAL A 17 -3.34 20.16 2.71
C VAL A 17 -3.14 20.63 1.27
N ILE A 18 -3.66 21.81 0.95
CA ILE A 18 -3.56 22.42 -0.38
C ILE A 18 -2.10 22.82 -0.69
N GLU A 19 -1.43 23.45 0.27
CA GLU A 19 -0.03 23.87 0.15
C GLU A 19 0.90 22.66 -0.06
N ASN A 20 0.67 21.60 0.73
CA ASN A 20 1.41 20.34 0.65
C ASN A 20 0.99 19.43 -0.52
N LYS A 21 0.03 19.88 -1.36
CA LYS A 21 -0.50 19.13 -2.52
C LYS A 21 -1.03 17.75 -2.17
N ILE A 22 -1.51 17.57 -0.94
CA ILE A 22 -2.10 16.32 -0.46
C ILE A 22 -3.47 16.17 -1.12
N PRO A 23 -3.73 15.09 -1.88
CA PRO A 23 -4.96 14.96 -2.68
C PRO A 23 -6.12 14.45 -1.83
N LEU A 24 -6.45 15.08 -0.70
CA LEU A 24 -7.53 14.60 0.18
C LEU A 24 -8.91 14.72 -0.47
N ASP A 25 -9.10 15.72 -1.32
CA ASP A 25 -10.36 15.99 -2.03
C ASP A 25 -10.79 14.89 -3.02
N VAL A 26 -9.92 13.91 -3.29
CA VAL A 26 -10.25 12.75 -4.13
C VAL A 26 -11.12 11.70 -3.41
N PHE A 27 -11.21 11.78 -2.08
CA PHE A 27 -12.01 10.89 -1.25
C PHE A 27 -13.48 11.34 -1.18
N PRO A 28 -14.42 10.44 -0.85
CA PRO A 28 -15.79 10.80 -0.47
C PRO A 28 -15.83 11.90 0.60
N ALA A 29 -16.80 12.81 0.54
CA ALA A 29 -16.88 13.98 1.42
C ALA A 29 -16.94 13.59 2.91
N LYS A 30 -17.60 12.47 3.23
CA LYS A 30 -17.64 11.89 4.59
C LYS A 30 -16.27 11.45 5.09
N LEU A 31 -15.43 10.90 4.20
CA LEU A 31 -14.09 10.45 4.56
C LEU A 31 -13.12 11.64 4.65
N GLN A 32 -13.30 12.67 3.84
CA GLN A 32 -12.54 13.93 3.97
C GLN A 32 -12.78 14.56 5.35
N ASP A 33 -14.04 14.72 5.75
CA ASP A 33 -14.41 15.27 7.07
C ASP A 33 -13.80 14.44 8.22
N MET A 34 -13.87 13.11 8.09
CA MET A 34 -13.27 12.18 9.06
C MET A 34 -11.75 12.35 9.16
N VAL A 35 -11.03 12.39 8.03
CA VAL A 35 -9.56 12.50 8.02
C VAL A 35 -9.13 13.83 8.64
N LEU A 36 -9.80 14.93 8.30
CA LEU A 36 -9.51 16.25 8.88
C LEU A 36 -9.78 16.26 10.39
N ALA A 37 -10.89 15.65 10.83
CA ALA A 37 -11.20 15.55 12.25
C ALA A 37 -10.17 14.72 13.03
N LEU A 38 -9.75 13.57 12.49
CA LEU A 38 -8.71 12.73 13.10
C LEU A 38 -7.35 13.41 13.12
N ALA A 39 -7.00 14.15 12.07
CA ALA A 39 -5.77 14.93 12.05
C ALA A 39 -5.72 15.97 13.17
N ARG A 40 -6.81 16.73 13.33
CA ARG A 40 -6.91 17.75 14.38
C ARG A 40 -6.99 17.16 15.80
N GLN A 41 -7.82 16.14 16.02
CA GLN A 41 -8.15 15.66 17.37
C GLN A 41 -7.15 14.62 17.88
N GLU A 42 -6.68 13.73 16.99
CA GLU A 42 -5.82 12.60 17.36
C GLU A 42 -4.37 12.79 16.90
N ASN A 43 -4.06 13.94 16.27
CA ASN A 43 -2.74 14.25 15.70
C ASN A 43 -2.30 13.19 14.66
N TYR A 44 -3.25 12.63 13.90
CA TYR A 44 -2.96 11.66 12.86
C TYR A 44 -2.47 12.36 11.58
N SER A 45 -1.39 11.86 10.97
CA SER A 45 -1.00 12.34 9.63
C SER A 45 -2.12 12.04 8.62
N ILE A 46 -2.47 13.05 7.84
CA ILE A 46 -3.49 12.98 6.78
C ILE A 46 -3.06 11.93 5.73
N GLU A 47 -1.80 11.93 5.33
CA GLU A 47 -1.21 10.99 4.37
C GLU A 47 -1.34 9.54 4.83
N TYR A 48 -0.89 9.25 6.06
CA TYR A 48 -0.96 7.89 6.61
C TYR A 48 -2.41 7.46 6.82
N THR A 49 -3.30 8.37 7.22
CA THR A 49 -4.72 8.09 7.37
C THR A 49 -5.36 7.72 6.04
N MET A 50 -5.22 8.57 5.01
CA MET A 50 -5.73 8.30 3.65
C MET A 50 -5.24 6.94 3.12
N ALA A 51 -3.94 6.69 3.22
CA ALA A 51 -3.31 5.45 2.78
C ALA A 51 -3.88 4.22 3.51
N SER A 52 -4.02 4.32 4.83
CA SER A 52 -4.55 3.25 5.67
C SER A 52 -6.00 2.93 5.35
N LEU A 53 -6.84 3.95 5.10
CA LEU A 53 -8.23 3.76 4.68
C LEU A 53 -8.33 3.04 3.33
N ILE A 54 -7.47 3.39 2.36
CA ILE A 54 -7.41 2.72 1.06
C ILE A 54 -6.97 1.25 1.21
N ALA A 55 -5.95 0.98 2.02
CA ALA A 55 -5.47 -0.38 2.27
C ALA A 55 -6.55 -1.24 2.94
N ALA A 56 -7.22 -0.73 3.96
CA ALA A 56 -8.30 -1.43 4.65
C ALA A 56 -9.52 -1.65 3.74
N ALA A 57 -9.91 -0.67 2.93
CA ALA A 57 -10.99 -0.81 1.95
C ALA A 57 -10.66 -1.87 0.89
N SER A 58 -9.45 -1.84 0.33
CA SER A 58 -8.94 -2.87 -0.60
C SER A 58 -9.03 -4.26 0.03
N THR A 59 -8.59 -4.43 1.28
CA THR A 59 -8.70 -5.69 2.03
C THR A 59 -10.15 -6.12 2.21
N ALA A 60 -11.04 -5.20 2.60
CA ALA A 60 -12.45 -5.51 2.80
C ALA A 60 -13.13 -5.92 1.48
N ILE A 61 -12.79 -5.30 0.36
CA ILE A 61 -13.28 -5.69 -0.97
C ILE A 61 -12.82 -7.11 -1.31
N GLY A 62 -11.52 -7.40 -1.18
CA GLY A 62 -10.96 -8.70 -1.52
C GLY A 62 -11.28 -9.11 -2.96
N ASN A 63 -11.52 -10.40 -3.17
CA ASN A 63 -11.99 -10.95 -4.45
C ASN A 63 -13.49 -10.75 -4.72
N ALA A 64 -14.25 -10.11 -3.81
CA ALA A 64 -15.70 -9.94 -3.96
C ALA A 64 -16.09 -8.98 -5.09
N VAL A 65 -15.20 -8.06 -5.46
CA VAL A 65 -15.37 -7.17 -6.61
C VAL A 65 -14.03 -7.07 -7.34
N ASN A 66 -14.09 -7.15 -8.67
CA ASN A 66 -12.92 -7.08 -9.54
C ASN A 66 -13.14 -6.02 -10.62
N ILE A 67 -12.07 -5.56 -11.26
CA ILE A 67 -12.14 -4.60 -12.36
C ILE A 67 -11.66 -5.23 -13.66
N ARG A 68 -12.42 -5.05 -14.74
CA ARG A 68 -11.98 -5.36 -16.10
C ARG A 68 -11.25 -4.17 -16.69
N ILE A 69 -9.93 -4.29 -16.80
CA ILE A 69 -9.07 -3.22 -17.33
C ILE A 69 -9.21 -3.14 -18.86
N ARG A 70 -9.11 -4.29 -19.55
CA ARG A 70 -9.27 -4.38 -21.00
C ARG A 70 -9.50 -5.83 -21.46
N GLY A 71 -10.53 -6.06 -22.28
CA GLY A 71 -10.80 -7.40 -22.83
C GLY A 71 -10.91 -8.45 -21.73
N GLY A 72 -10.14 -9.55 -21.82
CA GLY A 72 -10.09 -10.59 -20.79
C GLY A 72 -9.29 -10.23 -19.53
N TRP A 73 -8.62 -9.07 -19.49
CA TRP A 73 -7.79 -8.68 -18.36
C TRP A 73 -8.65 -8.17 -17.20
N VAL A 74 -8.86 -9.04 -16.23
CA VAL A 74 -9.52 -8.74 -14.95
C VAL A 74 -8.47 -8.69 -13.84
N SER A 75 -8.64 -7.75 -12.90
CA SER A 75 -7.76 -7.59 -11.76
C SER A 75 -8.56 -7.41 -10.47
N SER A 76 -8.14 -8.07 -9.41
CA SER A 76 -8.59 -7.78 -8.04
C SER A 76 -7.89 -6.50 -7.52
N PRO A 77 -8.45 -5.81 -6.51
CA PRO A 77 -7.89 -4.58 -5.96
C PRO A 77 -6.71 -4.82 -5.00
N ILE A 78 -5.75 -5.66 -5.38
CA ILE A 78 -4.57 -5.97 -4.57
C ILE A 78 -3.60 -4.77 -4.53
N LEU A 79 -3.25 -4.33 -3.32
CA LEU A 79 -2.30 -3.26 -3.04
C LEU A 79 -1.17 -3.74 -2.12
N TYR A 80 0.07 -3.43 -2.48
CA TYR A 80 1.20 -3.56 -1.58
C TYR A 80 1.57 -2.15 -1.14
N MET A 81 1.40 -1.85 0.15
CA MET A 81 1.53 -0.50 0.68
C MET A 81 2.47 -0.47 1.88
N ILE A 82 3.43 0.45 1.86
CA ILE A 82 4.36 0.67 2.97
C ILE A 82 4.31 2.14 3.38
N LEU A 83 3.97 2.38 4.64
CA LEU A 83 4.02 3.69 5.27
C LEU A 83 5.45 3.95 5.77
N VAL A 84 6.13 4.96 5.24
CA VAL A 84 7.54 5.27 5.53
C VAL A 84 7.64 6.59 6.25
N GLY A 85 8.38 6.62 7.34
CA GLY A 85 8.65 7.86 8.08
C GLY A 85 9.55 7.62 9.29
N ARG A 86 10.04 8.71 9.90
CA ARG A 86 10.89 8.64 11.09
C ARG A 86 10.23 7.87 12.24
N PRO A 87 11.01 7.26 13.15
CA PRO A 87 10.48 6.78 14.42
C PRO A 87 9.67 7.88 15.13
N GLY A 88 8.51 7.54 15.68
CA GLY A 88 7.65 8.50 16.38
C GLY A 88 6.65 9.31 15.54
N MET A 89 6.72 9.28 14.19
CA MET A 89 5.79 10.02 13.31
C MET A 89 4.33 9.53 13.29
N GLY A 90 3.90 8.67 14.22
CA GLY A 90 2.50 8.23 14.27
C GLY A 90 2.02 7.44 13.03
N LYS A 91 2.85 6.55 12.47
CA LYS A 91 2.47 5.69 11.32
C LYS A 91 1.42 4.63 11.68
N THR A 92 1.61 4.00 12.84
CA THR A 92 0.83 2.84 13.28
C THR A 92 -0.59 3.21 13.74
N PRO A 93 -0.85 4.32 14.47
CA PRO A 93 -2.21 4.65 14.94
C PRO A 93 -3.26 4.81 13.83
N PRO A 94 -3.02 5.55 12.73
CA PRO A 94 -3.97 5.62 11.61
C PRO A 94 -4.22 4.26 10.95
N LEU A 95 -3.16 3.44 10.88
CA LEU A 95 -3.24 2.10 10.31
C LEU A 95 -4.07 1.15 11.20
N ASP A 96 -3.88 1.23 12.51
CA ASP A 96 -4.67 0.49 13.49
C ASP A 96 -6.13 0.92 13.49
N PHE A 97 -6.40 2.23 13.39
CA PHE A 97 -7.75 2.77 13.24
C PHE A 97 -8.44 2.19 12.01
N ALA A 98 -7.78 2.25 10.85
CA ALA A 98 -8.35 1.79 9.58
C ALA A 98 -8.66 0.28 9.58
N PHE A 99 -7.78 -0.55 10.17
CA PHE A 99 -7.97 -2.00 10.23
C PHE A 99 -8.83 -2.49 11.42
N ARG A 100 -9.18 -1.60 12.36
CA ARG A 100 -9.95 -1.95 13.57
C ARG A 100 -11.27 -2.69 13.26
N PRO A 101 -12.11 -2.27 12.28
CA PRO A 101 -13.34 -3.00 11.97
C PRO A 101 -13.07 -4.44 11.48
N ILE A 102 -12.05 -4.62 10.63
CA ILE A 102 -11.66 -5.95 10.10
C ILE A 102 -11.15 -6.84 11.24
N ARG A 103 -10.35 -6.29 12.16
CA ARG A 103 -9.90 -7.02 13.36
C ARG A 103 -11.06 -7.43 14.27
N LYS A 104 -12.09 -6.59 14.42
CA LYS A 104 -13.30 -6.95 15.18
C LYS A 104 -14.03 -8.13 14.53
N LEU A 105 -14.12 -8.17 13.20
CA LEU A 105 -14.69 -9.31 12.46
C LEU A 105 -13.85 -10.58 12.67
N ASP A 106 -12.54 -10.50 12.49
CA ASP A 106 -11.63 -11.62 12.71
C ASP A 106 -11.70 -12.14 14.16
N ALA A 107 -11.79 -11.26 15.15
CA ALA A 107 -11.93 -11.66 16.56
C ALA A 107 -13.21 -12.46 16.81
N LYS A 108 -14.34 -12.08 16.18
CA LYS A 108 -15.59 -12.84 16.23
C LYS A 108 -15.42 -14.22 15.58
N VAL A 109 -14.80 -14.28 14.40
CA VAL A 109 -14.54 -15.54 13.67
C VAL A 109 -13.62 -16.46 14.47
N ILE A 110 -12.54 -15.95 15.05
CA ILE A 110 -11.61 -16.72 15.89
C ILE A 110 -12.33 -17.26 17.13
N LYS A 111 -13.17 -16.45 17.78
CA LYS A 111 -13.95 -16.89 18.94
C LYS A 111 -14.88 -18.03 18.57
N GLN A 112 -15.61 -17.91 17.46
CA GLN A 112 -16.50 -18.96 16.97
C GLN A 112 -15.72 -20.24 16.60
N PHE A 113 -14.61 -20.09 15.88
CA PHE A 113 -13.74 -21.21 15.50
C PHE A 113 -13.22 -22.00 16.71
N LYS A 114 -12.85 -21.32 17.81
CA LYS A 114 -12.41 -22.00 19.05
C LYS A 114 -13.53 -22.88 19.62
N ILE A 115 -14.75 -22.35 19.69
CA ILE A 115 -15.93 -23.09 20.16
C ILE A 115 -16.20 -24.29 19.25
N ASP A 116 -16.20 -24.08 17.94
CA ASP A 116 -16.46 -25.15 16.97
C ASP A 116 -15.39 -26.25 17.02
N MET A 117 -14.12 -25.87 17.21
CA MET A 117 -13.00 -26.81 17.37
C MET A 117 -13.07 -27.61 18.67
N GLU A 118 -13.47 -26.99 19.78
CA GLU A 118 -13.71 -27.68 21.05
C GLU A 118 -14.83 -28.71 20.91
N ASN A 119 -15.94 -28.32 20.28
CA ASN A 119 -17.06 -29.22 19.97
C ASN A 119 -16.60 -30.39 19.08
N TYR A 120 -15.87 -30.11 18.01
CA TYR A 120 -15.32 -31.13 17.11
C TYR A 120 -14.39 -32.12 17.84
N ASN A 121 -13.49 -31.62 18.68
CA ASN A 121 -12.55 -32.45 19.46
C ASN A 121 -13.29 -33.31 20.49
N SER A 122 -14.32 -32.79 21.17
CA SER A 122 -15.12 -33.56 22.12
C SER A 122 -15.87 -34.72 21.44
N ILE A 123 -16.40 -34.50 20.24
CA ILE A 123 -17.05 -35.55 19.43
C ILE A 123 -16.02 -36.60 19.04
N LEU A 124 -14.83 -36.19 18.58
CA LEU A 124 -13.73 -37.10 18.24
C LEU A 124 -13.33 -37.98 19.43
N GLU A 125 -13.20 -37.40 20.62
CA GLU A 125 -12.82 -38.14 21.84
C GLU A 125 -13.93 -39.10 22.29
N ASN A 126 -15.19 -38.68 22.26
CA ASN A 126 -16.33 -39.55 22.59
C ASN A 126 -16.50 -40.75 21.64
N GLN A 127 -15.96 -40.64 20.42
CA GLN A 127 -15.94 -41.73 19.44
C GLN A 127 -14.69 -42.62 19.52
N LYS A 128 -13.63 -42.21 20.25
CA LYS A 128 -12.44 -43.06 20.49
C LYS A 128 -12.85 -44.25 21.37
N GLY A 129 -12.96 -45.43 20.76
CA GLY A 129 -13.18 -46.70 21.46
C GLY A 129 -14.49 -47.42 21.15
N LYS A 130 -15.48 -46.76 20.52
CA LYS A 130 -16.71 -47.42 20.03
C LYS A 130 -16.44 -48.01 18.64
N LYS A 131 -16.67 -49.32 18.46
CA LYS A 131 -16.34 -50.04 17.19
C LYS A 131 -17.53 -50.16 16.23
N ASP A 132 -18.76 -50.26 16.72
CA ASP A 132 -19.87 -50.74 15.87
C ASP A 132 -20.93 -49.68 15.48
N GLU A 133 -20.94 -48.49 16.10
CA GLU A 133 -21.82 -47.37 15.69
C GLU A 133 -21.12 -46.01 15.88
N ARG A 134 -20.33 -45.58 14.88
CA ARG A 134 -19.77 -44.21 14.86
C ARG A 134 -20.64 -43.34 13.96
N PRO A 135 -21.40 -42.37 14.51
CA PRO A 135 -22.01 -41.35 13.65
C PRO A 135 -20.90 -40.62 12.87
N PRO A 136 -21.15 -40.21 11.62
CA PRO A 136 -20.15 -39.52 10.81
C PRO A 136 -19.64 -38.29 11.55
N LEU A 137 -18.32 -38.11 11.55
CA LEU A 137 -17.70 -36.95 12.15
C LEU A 137 -18.16 -35.69 11.40
N PRO A 138 -18.49 -34.60 12.11
CA PRO A 138 -18.74 -33.32 11.46
C PRO A 138 -17.49 -32.87 10.70
N SER A 139 -17.65 -32.00 9.71
CA SER A 139 -16.50 -31.41 9.02
C SER A 139 -15.61 -30.67 10.01
N LYS A 140 -14.29 -30.87 9.92
CA LYS A 140 -13.33 -30.13 10.75
C LYS A 140 -13.53 -28.62 10.53
N PRO A 141 -13.70 -27.82 11.59
CA PRO A 141 -13.78 -26.37 11.47
C PRO A 141 -12.55 -25.79 10.77
N ILE A 142 -12.77 -24.74 9.96
CA ILE A 142 -11.72 -24.04 9.21
C ILE A 142 -11.71 -22.57 9.65
N LEU A 143 -10.53 -22.05 9.98
CA LEU A 143 -10.39 -20.66 10.42
C LEU A 143 -10.27 -19.73 9.21
N LYS A 144 -11.34 -18.99 8.91
CA LYS A 144 -11.38 -18.00 7.83
C LYS A 144 -11.05 -16.61 8.36
N ARG A 145 -9.78 -16.32 8.62
CA ARG A 145 -9.33 -14.99 9.06
C ARG A 145 -8.84 -14.14 7.89
N THR A 146 -9.02 -12.83 8.01
CA THR A 146 -8.59 -11.86 6.99
C THR A 146 -7.18 -11.37 7.24
N ILE A 147 -6.85 -11.02 8.48
CA ILE A 147 -5.57 -10.41 8.86
C ILE A 147 -4.58 -11.47 9.33
N ILE A 148 -3.34 -11.38 8.84
CA ILE A 148 -2.22 -12.23 9.21
C ILE A 148 -0.99 -11.34 9.43
N SER A 149 -0.31 -11.49 10.56
CA SER A 149 0.86 -10.68 10.92
C SER A 149 2.13 -11.50 11.17
N ASP A 150 2.00 -12.70 11.70
CA ASP A 150 3.09 -13.66 11.89
C ASP A 150 2.73 -14.99 11.22
N PHE A 151 3.58 -15.44 10.31
CA PHE A 151 3.32 -16.59 9.47
C PHE A 151 4.60 -17.19 8.88
N THR A 152 4.57 -18.51 8.65
CA THR A 152 5.45 -19.14 7.67
C THR A 152 4.80 -19.05 6.28
N PRO A 153 5.57 -19.14 5.18
CA PRO A 153 5.01 -19.17 3.82
C PRO A 153 3.92 -20.22 3.65
N GLU A 154 4.07 -21.41 4.22
CA GLU A 154 3.05 -22.47 4.17
C GLU A 154 1.77 -22.09 4.92
N ALA A 155 1.89 -21.42 6.06
CA ALA A 155 0.74 -20.95 6.82
C ALA A 155 -0.03 -19.86 6.06
N LEU A 156 0.67 -18.97 5.34
CA LEU A 156 0.04 -17.97 4.48
C LEU A 156 -0.75 -18.61 3.34
N ILE A 157 -0.14 -19.56 2.62
CA ILE A 157 -0.82 -20.27 1.51
C ILE A 157 -2.06 -21.02 2.00
N ARG A 158 -1.98 -21.70 3.16
CA ARG A 158 -3.14 -22.37 3.75
C ARG A 158 -4.24 -21.40 4.13
N ALA A 159 -3.90 -20.30 4.82
CA ALA A 159 -4.88 -19.30 5.20
C ALA A 159 -5.55 -18.65 3.98
N LEU A 160 -4.80 -18.46 2.89
CA LEU A 160 -5.34 -17.97 1.63
C LEU A 160 -6.27 -18.99 0.96
N ASN A 161 -5.93 -20.28 0.97
CA ASN A 161 -6.79 -21.34 0.46
C ASN A 161 -8.11 -21.44 1.26
N ASP A 162 -8.02 -21.30 2.58
CA ASP A 162 -9.17 -21.36 3.49
C ASP A 162 -10.07 -20.11 3.39
N ASN A 163 -9.53 -18.98 2.91
CA ASN A 163 -10.23 -17.72 2.75
C ASN A 163 -10.18 -17.20 1.30
N PRO A 164 -11.08 -17.66 0.42
CA PRO A 164 -11.10 -17.27 -1.00
C PRO A 164 -11.37 -15.79 -1.25
N ARG A 165 -11.93 -15.06 -0.28
CA ARG A 165 -12.09 -13.59 -0.38
C ARG A 165 -10.73 -12.90 -0.34
N GLY A 166 -9.75 -13.49 0.36
CA GLY A 166 -8.38 -13.00 0.43
C GLY A 166 -7.90 -12.71 1.83
N VAL A 167 -6.60 -12.48 1.94
CA VAL A 167 -5.90 -12.18 3.20
C VAL A 167 -5.15 -10.85 3.10
N ALA A 168 -4.95 -10.21 4.24
CA ALA A 168 -4.10 -9.04 4.39
C ALA A 168 -2.93 -9.37 5.32
N VAL A 169 -1.73 -9.25 4.78
CA VAL A 169 -0.50 -9.25 5.55
C VAL A 169 -0.36 -7.88 6.19
N TYR A 170 -0.55 -7.83 7.51
CA TYR A 170 -0.46 -6.62 8.32
C TYR A 170 0.80 -6.71 9.19
N VAL A 171 1.79 -5.87 8.91
CA VAL A 171 3.08 -5.95 9.62
C VAL A 171 3.58 -4.57 10.01
N ASP A 172 3.76 -4.35 11.31
CA ASP A 172 4.53 -3.21 11.79
C ASP A 172 6.03 -3.51 11.59
N GLU A 173 6.79 -2.55 11.08
CA GLU A 173 8.19 -2.72 10.67
C GLU A 173 8.40 -3.90 9.70
N ILE A 174 7.83 -3.78 8.50
CA ILE A 174 7.73 -4.83 7.47
C ILE A 174 9.06 -5.50 7.09
N MET A 175 10.20 -4.83 7.30
CA MET A 175 11.52 -5.42 7.09
C MET A 175 11.77 -6.65 7.96
N GLY A 176 11.21 -6.70 9.17
CA GLY A 176 11.27 -7.88 10.03
C GLY A 176 10.66 -9.11 9.36
N MET A 177 9.49 -8.95 8.73
CA MET A 177 8.84 -10.02 7.98
C MET A 177 9.70 -10.47 6.78
N PHE A 178 10.20 -9.54 5.97
CA PHE A 178 11.06 -9.89 4.84
C PHE A 178 12.36 -10.58 5.27
N ASN A 179 12.91 -10.22 6.43
CA ASN A 179 14.08 -10.90 7.02
C ASN A 179 13.74 -12.33 7.45
N ALA A 180 12.67 -12.50 8.22
CA ALA A 180 12.23 -13.79 8.72
C ALA A 180 11.96 -14.75 7.55
N VAL A 181 11.21 -14.33 6.53
CA VAL A 181 10.81 -15.23 5.46
C VAL A 181 11.97 -15.63 4.54
N ASN A 182 12.95 -14.75 4.32
CA ASN A 182 14.13 -15.12 3.52
C ASN A 182 14.95 -16.24 4.19
N GLN A 183 14.98 -16.31 5.52
CA GLN A 183 15.66 -17.38 6.25
C GLN A 183 15.01 -18.75 6.01
N TYR A 184 13.68 -18.79 5.88
CA TYR A 184 12.93 -20.04 5.71
C TYR A 184 12.76 -20.50 4.26
N SER A 185 12.77 -19.59 3.28
CA SER A 185 12.23 -19.90 1.93
C SER A 185 13.13 -19.60 0.73
N LYS A 186 14.38 -19.14 0.92
CA LYS A 186 15.32 -18.81 -0.18
C LYS A 186 14.69 -17.99 -1.34
N GLY A 187 13.73 -17.12 -1.04
CA GLY A 187 13.05 -16.26 -2.02
C GLY A 187 11.71 -16.77 -2.57
N GLN A 188 11.25 -17.98 -2.22
CA GLN A 188 9.99 -18.53 -2.71
C GLN A 188 8.77 -17.66 -2.38
N LEU A 189 8.71 -17.06 -1.19
CA LEU A 189 7.59 -16.17 -0.85
C LEU A 189 7.52 -14.98 -1.81
N ILE A 190 8.65 -14.40 -2.21
CA ILE A 190 8.64 -13.22 -3.08
C ILE A 190 8.02 -13.57 -4.44
N GLU A 191 8.36 -14.72 -5.01
CA GLU A 191 7.75 -15.21 -6.25
C GLU A 191 6.24 -15.45 -6.10
N GLN A 192 5.81 -16.01 -4.96
CA GLN A 192 4.39 -16.19 -4.65
C GLN A 192 3.67 -14.84 -4.53
N LEU A 193 4.27 -13.85 -3.88
CA LEU A 193 3.73 -12.50 -3.78
C LEU A 193 3.65 -11.80 -5.15
N LEU A 194 4.66 -11.98 -6.02
CA LEU A 194 4.65 -11.43 -7.38
C LEU A 194 3.57 -12.08 -8.25
N THR A 195 3.37 -13.39 -8.08
CA THR A 195 2.34 -14.19 -8.78
C THR A 195 0.95 -13.77 -8.31
N ALA A 196 0.73 -13.70 -6.98
CA ALA A 196 -0.51 -13.24 -6.38
C ALA A 196 -0.85 -11.80 -6.78
N PHE A 197 0.13 -10.89 -6.74
CA PHE A 197 -0.05 -9.51 -7.18
C PHE A 197 -0.45 -9.43 -8.66
N SER A 198 -0.02 -10.37 -9.49
CA SER A 198 -0.39 -10.41 -10.91
C SER A 198 -1.76 -11.07 -11.15
N GLY A 199 -2.41 -11.59 -10.09
CA GLY A 199 -3.68 -12.30 -10.16
C GLY A 199 -3.60 -13.66 -10.85
N LYS A 200 -2.41 -14.26 -10.90
CA LYS A 200 -2.20 -15.59 -11.49
C LYS A 200 -2.43 -16.69 -10.44
N PRO A 201 -2.88 -17.88 -10.82
CA PRO A 201 -3.07 -18.99 -9.89
C PRO A 201 -1.80 -19.32 -9.10
N LEU A 202 -1.97 -19.76 -7.85
CA LEU A 202 -0.91 -20.30 -7.01
C LEU A 202 -1.09 -21.80 -6.84
N ASP A 203 -0.09 -22.56 -7.26
CA ASP A 203 -0.04 -24.01 -7.10
C ASP A 203 1.08 -24.39 -6.12
N VAL A 204 0.72 -25.14 -5.08
CA VAL A 204 1.68 -25.68 -4.12
C VAL A 204 1.51 -27.20 -4.02
N SER A 205 2.50 -27.91 -4.53
CA SER A 205 2.62 -29.36 -4.43
C SER A 205 3.86 -29.72 -3.61
N ARG A 206 3.71 -30.62 -2.65
CA ARG A 206 4.79 -31.09 -1.76
C ARG A 206 4.64 -32.60 -1.56
N CYS A 207 5.75 -33.34 -1.51
CA CYS A 207 5.72 -34.79 -1.29
C CYS A 207 5.01 -35.19 0.01
N SER A 208 5.10 -34.35 1.05
CA SER A 208 4.41 -34.52 2.33
C SER A 208 2.92 -34.19 2.30
N MET A 209 2.40 -33.68 1.18
CA MET A 209 1.03 -33.20 1.02
C MET A 209 0.34 -33.99 -0.10
N PRO A 210 -0.50 -34.98 0.22
CA PRO A 210 -1.10 -35.87 -0.78
C PRO A 210 -2.10 -35.18 -1.71
N ILE A 211 -2.70 -34.06 -1.27
CA ILE A 211 -3.61 -33.24 -2.07
C ILE A 211 -2.95 -31.88 -2.29
N PRO A 212 -2.62 -31.47 -3.54
CA PRO A 212 -2.02 -30.19 -3.83
C PRO A 212 -2.97 -29.03 -3.46
N ILE A 213 -2.41 -27.88 -3.08
CA ILE A 213 -3.18 -26.65 -2.89
C ILE A 213 -3.16 -25.90 -4.22
N HIS A 214 -4.35 -25.63 -4.77
CA HIS A 214 -4.54 -24.81 -5.95
C HIS A 214 -5.45 -23.64 -5.61
N ILE A 215 -4.94 -22.42 -5.77
CA ILE A 215 -5.66 -21.18 -5.51
C ILE A 215 -5.75 -20.43 -6.83
N GLU A 216 -6.92 -20.51 -7.48
CA GLU A 216 -7.14 -19.93 -8.80
C GLU A 216 -7.03 -18.40 -8.79
N ARG A 217 -7.55 -17.75 -7.74
CA ARG A 217 -7.60 -16.29 -7.60
C ARG A 217 -6.96 -15.85 -6.29
N PRO A 218 -5.63 -15.89 -6.15
CA PRO A 218 -4.99 -15.46 -4.92
C PRO A 218 -5.20 -13.96 -4.70
N PHE A 219 -5.66 -13.59 -3.51
CA PHE A 219 -5.72 -12.20 -3.04
C PHE A 219 -4.90 -12.06 -1.76
N ILE A 220 -3.76 -11.41 -1.88
CA ILE A 220 -2.90 -11.06 -0.75
C ILE A 220 -2.74 -9.55 -0.80
N ASN A 221 -3.30 -8.82 0.17
CA ASN A 221 -2.96 -7.42 0.40
C ASN A 221 -1.74 -7.35 1.32
N ILE A 222 -0.85 -6.39 1.11
CA ILE A 222 0.26 -6.15 2.05
C ILE A 222 0.13 -4.71 2.54
N VAL A 223 0.10 -4.55 3.85
CA VAL A 223 0.21 -3.25 4.48
C VAL A 223 1.23 -3.33 5.61
N GLY A 224 2.12 -2.36 5.67
CA GLY A 224 3.04 -2.28 6.78
C GLY A 224 3.69 -0.93 6.93
N THR A 225 4.45 -0.80 8.01
CA THR A 225 5.22 0.41 8.29
C THR A 225 6.70 0.13 8.08
N MET A 226 7.47 1.19 7.83
CA MET A 226 8.92 1.14 7.75
C MET A 226 9.51 2.46 8.22
N GLN A 227 10.71 2.39 8.80
CA GLN A 227 11.49 3.56 9.13
C GLN A 227 12.24 4.05 7.89
N THR A 228 12.32 5.37 7.68
CA THR A 228 12.97 5.95 6.49
C THR A 228 14.43 5.50 6.34
N THR A 229 15.16 5.38 7.45
CA THR A 229 16.55 4.92 7.47
C THR A 229 16.73 3.49 6.97
N ARG A 230 15.70 2.64 7.03
CA ARG A 230 15.77 1.21 6.65
C ARG A 230 15.33 0.93 5.21
N VAL A 231 14.94 1.95 4.46
CA VAL A 231 14.47 1.78 3.07
C VAL A 231 15.57 1.16 2.19
N HIS A 232 16.84 1.55 2.38
CA HIS A 232 17.96 1.04 1.59
C HIS A 232 18.07 -0.49 1.64
N GLU A 233 17.68 -1.12 2.77
CA GLU A 233 17.67 -2.58 2.92
C GLU A 233 16.78 -3.28 1.87
N LEU A 234 15.72 -2.64 1.39
CA LEU A 234 14.87 -3.19 0.31
C LEU A 234 15.62 -3.25 -1.02
N VAL A 235 16.47 -2.25 -1.29
CA VAL A 235 17.27 -2.18 -2.51
C VAL A 235 18.42 -3.18 -2.44
N ASP A 236 19.15 -3.19 -1.32
CA ASP A 236 20.32 -4.06 -1.12
C ASP A 236 19.98 -5.55 -1.20
N LYS A 237 18.74 -5.92 -0.87
CA LYS A 237 18.22 -7.28 -0.99
C LYS A 237 17.86 -7.70 -2.42
N GLY A 238 18.03 -6.82 -3.41
CA GLY A 238 17.69 -7.10 -4.81
C GLY A 238 16.19 -7.14 -5.09
N TYR A 239 15.35 -6.58 -4.21
CA TYR A 239 13.90 -6.51 -4.45
C TYR A 239 13.50 -5.50 -5.54
N LYS A 240 14.46 -4.65 -5.94
CA LYS A 240 14.35 -3.86 -7.17
C LYS A 240 14.46 -4.77 -8.38
N ASP A 241 15.48 -5.62 -8.41
CA ASP A 241 15.82 -6.46 -9.56
C ASP A 241 14.77 -7.54 -9.84
N ASN A 242 14.10 -8.05 -8.80
CA ASN A 242 12.99 -8.99 -8.96
C ASN A 242 11.62 -8.31 -9.23
N GLY A 243 11.57 -6.98 -9.25
CA GLY A 243 10.38 -6.17 -9.54
C GLY A 243 9.35 -6.09 -8.42
N LEU A 244 9.64 -6.54 -7.20
CA LEU A 244 8.73 -6.37 -6.06
C LEU A 244 8.56 -4.88 -5.71
N LEU A 245 9.66 -4.12 -5.68
CA LEU A 245 9.61 -2.69 -5.33
C LEU A 245 8.75 -1.86 -6.30
N ASP A 246 8.72 -2.24 -7.57
CA ASP A 246 7.90 -1.60 -8.62
C ASP A 246 6.39 -1.71 -8.36
N ARG A 247 5.99 -2.65 -7.50
CA ARG A 247 4.59 -2.94 -7.16
C ARG A 247 4.17 -2.36 -5.81
N ILE A 248 5.14 -1.85 -5.04
CA ILE A 248 4.89 -1.27 -3.72
C ILE A 248 4.53 0.21 -3.88
N ILE A 249 3.40 0.57 -3.30
CA ILE A 249 2.96 1.94 -3.04
C ILE A 249 3.67 2.41 -1.77
N PHE A 250 4.51 3.43 -1.91
CA PHE A 250 5.16 4.04 -0.77
C PHE A 250 4.41 5.31 -0.37
N VAL A 251 4.17 5.46 0.93
CA VAL A 251 3.59 6.67 1.49
C VAL A 251 4.64 7.33 2.37
N TYR A 252 5.09 8.50 1.92
CA TYR A 252 6.16 9.25 2.54
C TYR A 252 5.76 10.72 2.57
N PRO A 253 5.30 11.23 3.73
CA PRO A 253 4.89 12.62 3.89
C PRO A 253 5.99 13.60 3.46
N SER A 254 5.59 14.72 2.87
CA SER A 254 6.52 15.78 2.42
C SER A 254 7.27 16.38 3.62
N SER A 255 6.57 16.61 4.73
CA SER A 255 7.19 16.99 6.00
C SER A 255 7.52 15.75 6.85
N GLN A 256 8.72 15.75 7.43
CA GLN A 256 9.16 14.74 8.40
C GLN A 256 9.18 15.31 9.83
N GLU A 257 8.55 16.46 10.04
CA GLU A 257 8.38 17.07 11.35
C GLU A 257 7.32 16.30 12.15
N ILE A 258 7.58 16.15 13.45
CA ILE A 258 6.63 15.56 14.37
C ILE A 258 5.86 16.73 14.98
N SER A 259 4.57 16.80 14.71
CA SER A 259 3.71 17.86 15.21
C SER A 259 3.53 17.75 16.72
N ASP A 260 3.59 18.89 17.41
CA ASP A 260 3.20 19.00 18.80
C ASP A 260 1.72 18.61 18.97
N TRP A 261 1.37 18.10 20.15
CA TRP A 261 -0.03 17.85 20.46
C TRP A 261 -0.78 19.19 20.52
N PRO A 262 -1.88 19.35 19.77
CA PRO A 262 -2.66 20.57 19.83
C PRO A 262 -3.26 20.74 21.23
N ILE A 263 -3.22 21.96 21.75
CA ILE A 263 -3.96 22.34 22.97
C ILE A 263 -5.41 22.61 22.54
N ASP A 264 -6.21 21.56 22.38
CA ASP A 264 -7.65 21.69 22.06
C ASP A 264 -8.48 21.51 23.35
N GLU A 265 -9.24 22.54 23.73
CA GLU A 265 -10.17 22.50 24.89
C GLU A 265 -11.37 21.55 24.64
N ASP A 266 -11.63 21.19 23.38
CA ASP A 266 -12.78 20.40 22.91
C ASP A 266 -12.40 18.99 22.38
N SER A 267 -11.34 18.35 22.91
CA SER A 267 -11.04 16.93 22.62
C SER A 267 -12.08 16.01 23.28
N THR A 268 -13.29 15.99 22.73
CA THR A 268 -14.37 15.16 23.23
C THR A 268 -14.26 13.76 22.61
N ALA A 269 -14.10 12.73 23.45
CA ALA A 269 -14.14 11.32 23.05
C ALA A 269 -15.34 10.96 22.14
N SER A 270 -16.43 11.73 22.24
CA SER A 270 -17.62 11.61 21.40
C SER A 270 -17.36 11.73 19.89
N SER A 271 -16.42 12.58 19.48
CA SER A 271 -16.11 12.78 18.05
C SER A 271 -15.34 11.59 17.47
N PHE A 272 -14.34 11.09 18.19
CA PHE A 272 -13.61 9.88 17.81
C PHE A 272 -14.52 8.66 17.69
N GLU A 273 -15.46 8.49 18.63
CA GLU A 273 -16.45 7.41 18.59
C GLU A 273 -17.38 7.52 17.38
N LYS A 274 -17.87 8.73 17.06
CA LYS A 274 -18.68 9.00 15.88
C LYS A 274 -17.95 8.57 14.59
N TYR A 275 -16.70 8.98 14.41
CA TYR A 275 -15.93 8.65 13.21
C TYR A 275 -15.49 7.19 13.17
N SER A 276 -15.19 6.59 14.33
CA SER A 276 -14.96 5.15 14.44
C SER A 276 -16.17 4.35 13.99
N ALA A 277 -17.39 4.75 14.41
CA ALA A 277 -18.63 4.11 14.02
C ALA A 277 -18.94 4.30 12.53
N LEU A 278 -18.71 5.50 11.98
CA LEU A 278 -18.84 5.78 10.56
C LEU A 278 -17.93 4.85 9.72
N TRP A 279 -16.66 4.73 10.09
CA TRP A 279 -15.71 3.88 9.38
C TRP A 279 -16.06 2.40 9.49
N GLU A 280 -16.52 1.95 10.67
CA GLU A 280 -16.98 0.59 10.88
C GLU A 280 -18.21 0.24 10.02
N ASP A 281 -19.18 1.15 9.89
CA ASP A 281 -20.34 0.99 8.99
C ASP A 281 -19.92 0.85 7.53
N ILE A 282 -19.01 1.71 7.06
CA ILE A 282 -18.47 1.67 5.70
C ILE A 282 -17.79 0.32 5.42
N ILE A 283 -16.92 -0.14 6.31
CA ILE A 283 -16.22 -1.43 6.13
C ILE A 283 -17.19 -2.61 6.20
N ASN A 284 -18.15 -2.61 7.13
CA ASN A 284 -19.15 -3.67 7.23
C ASN A 284 -19.97 -3.76 5.94
N ARG A 285 -20.42 -2.63 5.40
CA ARG A 285 -21.14 -2.57 4.13
C ARG A 285 -20.33 -3.11 2.94
N ILE A 286 -19.02 -2.90 2.92
CA ILE A 286 -18.11 -3.48 1.92
C ILE A 286 -17.98 -5.00 2.12
N CYS A 287 -17.82 -5.45 3.37
CA CYS A 287 -17.73 -6.88 3.71
C CYS A 287 -19.02 -7.64 3.36
N GLU A 288 -20.19 -6.98 3.43
CA GLU A 288 -21.49 -7.53 3.05
C GLU A 288 -21.70 -7.69 1.54
N ILE A 289 -20.80 -7.16 0.70
CA ILE A 289 -20.85 -7.41 -0.75
C ILE A 289 -20.78 -8.92 -0.98
N CYS A 290 -21.82 -9.43 -1.63
CA CYS A 290 -22.01 -10.84 -1.90
C CYS A 290 -20.79 -11.44 -2.60
N PHE A 291 -20.28 -12.53 -2.03
CA PHE A 291 -19.17 -13.30 -2.55
C PHE A 291 -19.53 -14.78 -2.39
N ILE A 292 -20.03 -15.38 -3.47
CA ILE A 292 -20.41 -16.80 -3.49
C ILE A 292 -19.22 -17.59 -4.02
N THR A 293 -18.73 -18.51 -3.20
CA THR A 293 -17.89 -19.62 -3.65
C THR A 293 -18.84 -20.73 -4.08
N ASP A 294 -18.89 -21.07 -5.37
CA ASP A 294 -19.72 -22.20 -5.82
C ASP A 294 -19.24 -23.51 -5.15
N GLU A 295 -20.15 -24.46 -4.93
CA GLU A 295 -19.85 -25.76 -4.29
C GLU A 295 -18.96 -26.68 -5.15
N ASN A 296 -18.76 -26.36 -6.43
CA ASN A 296 -17.89 -27.05 -7.39
C ASN A 296 -16.50 -26.37 -7.56
N ASN A 297 -16.13 -25.39 -6.72
CA ASN A 297 -14.91 -24.60 -6.86
C ASN A 297 -14.79 -23.83 -8.19
N ASP A 298 -15.89 -23.60 -8.91
CA ASP A 298 -15.86 -22.66 -10.02
C ASP A 298 -15.84 -21.26 -9.40
N TYR A 299 -14.64 -20.66 -9.33
CA TYR A 299 -14.43 -19.28 -8.87
C TYR A 299 -15.02 -18.31 -9.89
N ALA A 300 -16.35 -18.34 -10.03
CA ALA A 300 -17.10 -17.47 -10.91
C ALA A 300 -16.73 -16.04 -10.54
N LEU A 301 -16.22 -15.30 -11.51
CA LEU A 301 -15.97 -13.86 -11.41
C LEU A 301 -17.30 -13.14 -11.20
N GLN A 302 -17.78 -13.14 -9.97
CA GLN A 302 -18.93 -12.36 -9.56
C GLN A 302 -18.48 -10.91 -9.39
N ASN A 303 -19.32 -9.98 -9.83
CA ASN A 303 -19.09 -8.53 -9.71
C ASN A 303 -17.79 -8.03 -10.37
N VAL A 304 -17.64 -8.26 -11.68
CA VAL A 304 -16.58 -7.60 -12.47
C VAL A 304 -17.09 -6.27 -12.98
N LEU A 305 -16.58 -5.17 -12.43
CA LEU A 305 -16.91 -3.83 -12.90
C LEU A 305 -16.11 -3.50 -14.15
N ASN A 306 -16.80 -2.98 -15.16
CA ASN A 306 -16.16 -2.34 -16.30
C ASN A 306 -16.00 -0.85 -15.99
N PHE A 307 -15.15 -0.18 -16.76
CA PHE A 307 -15.22 1.27 -16.84
C PHE A 307 -16.51 1.70 -17.56
N SER A 308 -17.08 2.84 -17.17
CA SER A 308 -17.95 3.61 -18.09
C SER A 308 -17.18 3.95 -19.38
N PRO A 309 -17.87 4.19 -20.51
CA PRO A 309 -17.22 4.54 -21.76
C PRO A 309 -16.24 5.72 -21.62
N GLU A 310 -16.63 6.76 -20.89
CA GLU A 310 -15.84 7.97 -20.67
C GLU A 310 -14.63 7.69 -19.76
N ALA A 311 -14.81 6.93 -18.67
CA ALA A 311 -13.72 6.53 -17.78
C ALA A 311 -12.69 5.64 -18.50
N GLY A 312 -13.17 4.73 -19.35
CA GLY A 312 -12.32 3.83 -20.12
C GLY A 312 -11.47 4.57 -21.16
N ALA A 313 -12.06 5.56 -21.84
CA ALA A 313 -11.34 6.46 -22.74
C ALA A 313 -10.27 7.27 -21.98
N TYR A 314 -10.66 7.91 -20.87
CA TYR A 314 -9.76 8.71 -20.04
C TYR A 314 -8.57 7.91 -19.51
N PHE A 315 -8.82 6.70 -18.99
CA PHE A 315 -7.77 5.80 -18.52
C PHE A 315 -6.82 5.39 -19.66
N THR A 316 -7.38 5.08 -20.83
CA THR A 316 -6.60 4.64 -22.00
C THR A 316 -5.67 5.75 -22.48
N ASP A 317 -6.17 6.98 -22.58
CA ASP A 317 -5.38 8.13 -23.01
C ASP A 317 -4.28 8.45 -22.00
N TRP A 318 -4.60 8.49 -20.71
CA TRP A 318 -3.61 8.69 -19.65
C TRP A 318 -2.53 7.60 -19.67
N ARG A 319 -2.90 6.32 -19.76
CA ARG A 319 -1.96 5.19 -19.87
C ARG A 319 -1.08 5.33 -21.10
N ASN A 320 -1.66 5.64 -22.26
CA ASN A 320 -0.89 5.78 -23.51
C ASN A 320 0.10 6.94 -23.41
N GLY A 321 -0.27 8.04 -22.73
CA GLY A 321 0.66 9.13 -22.41
C GLY A 321 1.91 8.67 -21.65
N LEU A 322 1.77 7.76 -20.68
CA LEU A 322 2.92 7.15 -19.99
C LEU A 322 3.75 6.28 -20.94
N ILE A 323 3.11 5.44 -21.76
CA ILE A 323 3.80 4.58 -22.72
C ILE A 323 4.56 5.39 -23.77
N HIS A 324 3.99 6.49 -24.26
CA HIS A 324 4.66 7.38 -25.20
C HIS A 324 5.94 7.98 -24.60
N LYS A 325 5.94 8.36 -23.32
CA LYS A 325 7.15 8.85 -22.63
C LYS A 325 8.22 7.77 -22.53
N VAL A 326 7.84 6.53 -22.19
CA VAL A 326 8.82 5.43 -22.07
C VAL A 326 9.39 5.05 -23.44
N ASN A 327 8.57 4.99 -24.49
CA ASN A 327 9.04 4.67 -25.84
C ASN A 327 9.98 5.73 -26.45
N GLN A 328 10.09 6.92 -25.85
CA GLN A 328 11.09 7.93 -26.25
C GLN A 328 12.48 7.64 -25.69
N ILE A 329 12.59 6.75 -24.69
CA ILE A 329 13.85 6.31 -24.12
C ILE A 329 14.47 5.28 -25.05
N LYS A 330 15.66 5.58 -25.60
CA LYS A 330 16.37 4.68 -26.55
C LYS A 330 17.22 3.62 -25.88
N ASP A 331 17.66 3.88 -24.66
CA ASP A 331 18.50 2.97 -23.88
C ASP A 331 17.60 2.17 -22.93
N ASP A 332 17.50 0.86 -23.18
CA ASP A 332 16.69 -0.05 -22.36
C ASP A 332 17.14 -0.05 -20.89
N GLY A 333 18.42 0.22 -20.61
CA GLY A 333 18.94 0.30 -19.25
C GLY A 333 18.44 1.52 -18.46
N LEU A 334 17.88 2.52 -19.14
CA LEU A 334 17.30 3.72 -18.53
C LEU A 334 15.77 3.63 -18.37
N VAL A 335 15.15 2.56 -18.86
CA VAL A 335 13.70 2.37 -18.75
C VAL A 335 13.35 1.97 -17.32
N ASP A 336 12.57 2.80 -16.65
CA ASP A 336 12.05 2.50 -15.32
C ASP A 336 10.88 1.51 -15.41
N SER A 337 11.10 0.29 -14.94
CA SER A 337 10.12 -0.80 -14.92
C SER A 337 8.90 -0.48 -14.03
N ARG A 338 9.05 0.40 -13.03
CA ARG A 338 7.95 0.86 -12.17
C ARG A 338 6.85 1.55 -12.96
N VAL A 339 7.21 2.37 -13.95
CA VAL A 339 6.26 3.11 -14.79
C VAL A 339 5.27 2.17 -15.49
N MET A 340 5.70 0.96 -15.81
CA MET A 340 4.85 -0.05 -16.45
C MET A 340 3.86 -0.74 -15.51
N LYS A 341 4.05 -0.62 -14.18
CA LYS A 341 3.15 -1.19 -13.17
C LYS A 341 2.09 -0.19 -12.70
N ILE A 342 2.37 1.11 -12.80
CA ILE A 342 1.48 2.19 -12.37
C ILE A 342 0.07 2.04 -12.95
N PRO A 343 -0.16 1.84 -14.27
CA PRO A 343 -1.52 1.77 -14.81
C PRO A 343 -2.40 0.68 -14.18
N MET A 344 -1.80 -0.46 -13.84
CA MET A 344 -2.51 -1.55 -13.19
C MET A 344 -2.88 -1.17 -11.75
N ILE A 345 -1.95 -0.57 -11.00
CA ILE A 345 -2.21 -0.09 -9.63
C ILE A 345 -3.29 0.99 -9.64
N THR A 346 -3.24 1.93 -10.58
CA THR A 346 -4.24 2.99 -10.73
C THR A 346 -5.62 2.43 -11.04
N ALA A 347 -5.74 1.42 -11.91
CA ALA A 347 -7.03 0.77 -12.17
C ALA A 347 -7.59 0.09 -10.90
N ARG A 348 -6.74 -0.50 -10.06
CA ARG A 348 -7.13 -1.08 -8.76
C ARG A 348 -7.59 0.00 -7.79
N LEU A 349 -6.87 1.12 -7.71
CA LEU A 349 -7.27 2.27 -6.90
C LEU A 349 -8.62 2.83 -7.37
N ALA A 350 -8.89 2.87 -8.68
CA ALA A 350 -10.17 3.32 -9.21
C ALA A 350 -11.33 2.44 -8.77
N LEU A 351 -11.12 1.11 -8.72
CA LEU A 351 -12.09 0.19 -8.14
C LEU A 351 -12.31 0.47 -6.64
N VAL A 352 -11.24 0.66 -5.87
CA VAL A 352 -11.33 0.99 -4.43
C VAL A 352 -12.12 2.28 -4.23
N PHE A 353 -11.86 3.33 -5.01
CA PHE A 353 -12.60 4.59 -4.96
C PHE A 353 -14.08 4.42 -5.32
N GLN A 354 -14.40 3.67 -6.37
CA GLN A 354 -15.79 3.40 -6.75
C GLN A 354 -16.56 2.75 -5.60
N ILE A 355 -15.95 1.76 -4.94
CA ILE A 355 -16.58 1.06 -3.82
C ILE A 355 -16.65 1.93 -2.56
N LEU A 356 -15.63 2.74 -2.26
CA LEU A 356 -15.67 3.69 -1.14
C LEU A 356 -16.77 4.73 -1.32
N ARG A 357 -16.89 5.33 -2.51
CA ARG A 357 -17.95 6.31 -2.82
C ARG A 357 -19.33 5.65 -2.75
N TRP A 358 -19.48 4.42 -3.25
CA TRP A 358 -20.72 3.65 -3.09
C TRP A 358 -21.06 3.37 -1.62
N ALA A 359 -20.08 2.93 -0.83
CA ALA A 359 -20.27 2.63 0.59
C ALA A 359 -20.64 3.90 1.38
N CYS A 360 -20.12 5.07 0.97
CA CYS A 360 -20.49 6.37 1.52
C CYS A 360 -21.88 6.86 1.06
N GLY A 361 -22.46 6.24 0.02
CA GLY A 361 -23.77 6.58 -0.54
C GLY A 361 -23.75 7.64 -1.64
N GLU A 362 -22.59 7.94 -2.23
CA GLU A 362 -22.44 8.99 -3.24
C GLU A 362 -22.73 8.50 -4.66
N VAL A 363 -22.50 7.21 -4.95
CA VAL A 363 -22.62 6.62 -6.29
C VAL A 363 -23.11 5.17 -6.25
N HIS A 364 -23.44 4.60 -7.41
CA HIS A 364 -23.70 3.17 -7.58
C HIS A 364 -22.38 2.36 -7.65
N LYS A 365 -22.48 1.03 -7.69
CA LYS A 365 -21.33 0.12 -7.85
C LYS A 365 -21.40 -0.77 -9.09
N ASP A 366 -22.11 -0.34 -10.14
CA ASP A 366 -22.34 -1.16 -11.34
C ASP A 366 -21.19 -1.06 -12.37
N PHE A 367 -20.48 0.06 -12.36
CA PHE A 367 -19.28 0.31 -13.15
C PHE A 367 -18.39 1.34 -12.45
N VAL A 368 -17.13 1.45 -12.89
CA VAL A 368 -16.20 2.49 -12.45
C VAL A 368 -16.42 3.75 -13.29
N ASP A 369 -16.83 4.83 -12.64
CA ASP A 369 -17.12 6.10 -13.29
C ASP A 369 -15.87 6.97 -13.52
N ILE A 370 -16.06 8.12 -14.18
CA ILE A 370 -14.98 9.02 -14.55
C ILE A 370 -14.32 9.70 -13.33
N ASP A 371 -15.06 9.93 -12.27
CA ASP A 371 -14.53 10.62 -11.08
C ASP A 371 -13.66 9.67 -10.27
N SER A 372 -14.07 8.41 -10.11
CA SER A 372 -13.29 7.36 -9.46
C SER A 372 -11.94 7.14 -10.15
N ILE A 373 -11.89 7.19 -11.48
CA ILE A 373 -10.61 7.05 -12.21
C ILE A 373 -9.75 8.32 -12.12
N LYS A 374 -10.34 9.52 -12.12
CA LYS A 374 -9.61 10.77 -11.89
C LYS A 374 -9.00 10.83 -10.49
N SER A 375 -9.78 10.45 -9.47
CA SER A 375 -9.32 10.30 -8.08
C SER A 375 -8.15 9.33 -7.99
N ALA A 376 -8.27 8.16 -8.64
CA ALA A 376 -7.21 7.16 -8.67
C ALA A 376 -5.93 7.65 -9.35
N ILE A 377 -6.03 8.32 -10.51
CA ILE A 377 -4.87 8.87 -11.22
C ILE A 377 -4.17 9.91 -10.36
N ARG A 378 -4.91 10.83 -9.74
CA ARG A 378 -4.33 11.87 -8.90
C ARG A 378 -3.65 11.31 -7.65
N LEU A 379 -4.29 10.38 -6.96
CA LEU A 379 -3.68 9.71 -5.81
C LEU A 379 -2.45 8.86 -6.23
N SER A 380 -2.52 8.20 -7.38
CA SER A 380 -1.40 7.45 -7.93
C SER A 380 -0.20 8.36 -8.24
N SER A 381 -0.42 9.55 -8.81
CA SER A 381 0.65 10.53 -9.04
C SER A 381 1.28 10.98 -7.73
N TYR A 382 0.47 11.24 -6.70
CA TYR A 382 0.97 11.59 -5.38
C TYR A 382 1.87 10.49 -4.76
N PHE A 383 1.50 9.22 -4.88
CA PHE A 383 2.34 8.12 -4.40
C PHE A 383 3.66 7.96 -5.17
N GLU A 384 3.70 8.31 -6.45
CA GLU A 384 4.94 8.34 -7.22
C GLU A 384 5.84 9.52 -6.82
N ASP A 385 5.25 10.64 -6.42
CA ASP A 385 6.00 11.74 -5.78
C ASP A 385 6.59 11.30 -4.43
N CYS A 386 5.83 10.56 -3.61
CA CYS A 386 6.34 9.94 -2.38
C CYS A 386 7.54 9.01 -2.67
N TYR A 387 7.43 8.15 -3.68
CA TYR A 387 8.54 7.26 -4.07
C TYR A 387 9.77 8.05 -4.54
N SER A 388 9.56 9.11 -5.33
CA SER A 388 10.63 10.01 -5.76
C SER A 388 11.32 10.70 -4.58
N ASN A 389 10.56 11.11 -3.56
CA ASN A 389 11.10 11.70 -2.33
C ASN A 389 11.94 10.68 -1.54
N ILE A 390 11.50 9.43 -1.45
CA ILE A 390 12.27 8.35 -0.85
C ILE A 390 13.58 8.11 -1.60
N GLN A 391 13.54 8.10 -2.95
CA GLN A 391 14.76 7.96 -3.76
C GLN A 391 15.74 9.11 -3.49
N ARG A 392 15.25 10.36 -3.40
CA ARG A 392 16.08 11.51 -3.03
C ARG A 392 16.70 11.36 -1.64
N PHE A 393 15.92 10.90 -0.66
CA PHE A 393 16.41 10.62 0.69
C PHE A 393 17.53 9.57 0.68
N MET A 394 17.32 8.43 0.00
CA MET A 394 18.34 7.37 -0.09
C MET A 394 19.63 7.88 -0.77
N LEU A 395 19.49 8.69 -1.81
CA LEU A 395 20.63 9.31 -2.47
C LEU A 395 21.38 10.23 -1.49
N MET A 396 20.69 11.05 -0.71
CA MET A 396 21.31 11.94 0.27
C MET A 396 22.01 11.19 1.41
N GLU A 397 21.40 10.14 1.95
CA GLU A 397 22.03 9.31 3.00
C GLU A 397 23.24 8.52 2.49
N SER A 398 23.29 8.19 1.20
CA SER A 398 24.46 7.53 0.60
C SER A 398 25.67 8.46 0.42
N ILE A 399 25.50 9.77 0.58
CA ILE A 399 26.58 10.75 0.49
C ILE A 399 27.37 10.72 1.80
N GLU A 400 28.68 10.47 1.71
CA GLU A 400 29.57 10.54 2.87
C GLU A 400 29.43 11.87 3.61
N PRO A 401 29.48 11.89 4.96
CA PRO A 401 29.24 13.11 5.75
C PRO A 401 30.06 14.34 5.31
N GLN A 402 31.34 14.14 4.98
CA GLN A 402 32.22 15.20 4.48
C GLN A 402 31.75 15.80 3.15
N LYS A 403 31.17 14.97 2.28
CA LYS A 403 30.61 15.40 0.99
C LYS A 403 29.30 16.18 1.19
N LYS A 404 28.51 15.82 2.20
CA LYS A 404 27.29 16.54 2.57
C LYS A 404 27.61 17.92 3.14
N GLU A 405 28.57 18.00 4.05
CA GLU A 405 29.05 19.25 4.64
C GLU A 405 29.60 20.22 3.57
N LEU A 406 30.34 19.70 2.57
CA LEU A 406 30.74 20.50 1.41
C LEU A 406 29.54 21.08 0.68
N LEU A 407 28.54 20.24 0.38
CA LEU A 407 27.33 20.68 -0.30
C LEU A 407 26.61 21.75 0.52
N ASP A 408 26.50 21.60 1.83
CA ASP A 408 25.87 22.59 2.71
C ASP A 408 26.61 23.95 2.68
N ASN A 409 27.93 23.94 2.45
CA ASN A 409 28.77 25.14 2.37
C ASN A 409 28.77 25.84 1.00
N VAL A 410 28.13 25.29 -0.03
CA VAL A 410 28.00 25.96 -1.35
C VAL A 410 26.56 26.44 -1.59
N PRO A 411 26.34 27.52 -2.35
CA PRO A 411 25.00 27.98 -2.74
C PRO A 411 24.27 26.97 -3.66
N VAL A 412 22.97 27.19 -3.90
CA VAL A 412 22.15 26.34 -4.81
C VAL A 412 22.76 26.28 -6.21
N LEU A 413 23.22 27.43 -6.73
CA LEU A 413 24.02 27.51 -7.95
C LEU A 413 25.47 27.82 -7.55
N PHE A 414 26.40 26.95 -7.91
CA PHE A 414 27.79 27.08 -7.50
C PHE A 414 28.76 26.68 -8.62
N SER A 415 29.95 27.25 -8.58
CA SER A 415 31.04 27.00 -9.50
C SER A 415 31.98 25.90 -9.00
N THR A 416 32.79 25.35 -9.90
CA THR A 416 33.88 24.43 -9.52
C THR A 416 34.83 25.07 -8.51
N ALA A 417 35.11 26.38 -8.61
CA ALA A 417 35.99 27.07 -7.68
C ALA A 417 35.41 27.13 -6.27
N GLU A 418 34.11 27.43 -6.14
CA GLU A 418 33.40 27.43 -4.86
C GLU A 418 33.34 26.03 -4.24
N ALA A 419 33.09 25.00 -5.06
CA ALA A 419 33.12 23.61 -4.59
C ALA A 419 34.52 23.19 -4.09
N ILE A 420 35.59 23.60 -4.78
CA ILE A 420 36.97 23.32 -4.36
C ILE A 420 37.29 24.05 -3.06
N GLN A 421 36.82 25.29 -2.90
CA GLN A 421 37.02 26.08 -1.69
C GLN A 421 36.29 25.44 -0.49
N ALA A 422 35.00 25.14 -0.63
CA ALA A 422 34.22 24.43 0.38
C ALA A 422 34.82 23.04 0.68
N GLY A 423 35.37 22.37 -0.35
CA GLY A 423 36.05 21.09 -0.18
C GLY A 423 37.30 21.17 0.68
N LYS A 424 38.10 22.23 0.57
CA LYS A 424 39.25 22.44 1.44
C LYS A 424 38.83 22.62 2.90
N GLU A 425 37.73 23.31 3.14
CA GLU A 425 37.19 23.59 4.48
C GLU A 425 36.75 22.31 5.20
N VAL A 426 36.29 21.29 4.46
CA VAL A 426 35.94 19.96 4.98
C VAL A 426 37.06 18.92 4.84
N GLY A 427 38.29 19.35 4.51
CA GLY A 427 39.47 18.49 4.45
C GLY A 427 39.63 17.63 3.17
N LEU A 428 38.92 17.96 2.08
CA LEU A 428 39.03 17.27 0.80
C LEU A 428 40.08 17.91 -0.13
N SER A 429 40.80 17.06 -0.86
CA SER A 429 41.68 17.52 -1.93
C SER A 429 40.87 18.01 -3.14
N GLU A 430 41.43 18.93 -3.93
CA GLU A 430 40.82 19.40 -5.19
C GLU A 430 40.45 18.23 -6.12
N ARG A 431 41.31 17.22 -6.20
CA ARG A 431 41.05 16.00 -6.98
C ARG A 431 39.84 15.23 -6.45
N SER A 432 39.71 15.11 -5.13
CA SER A 432 38.57 14.46 -4.48
C SER A 432 37.26 15.20 -4.74
N VAL A 433 37.28 16.54 -4.69
CA VAL A 433 36.11 17.37 -5.03
C VAL A 433 35.70 17.16 -6.49
N MET A 434 36.66 17.11 -7.42
CA MET A 434 36.35 16.90 -8.83
C MET A 434 35.73 15.52 -9.10
N TYR A 435 36.24 14.45 -8.47
CA TYR A 435 35.62 13.12 -8.55
C TYR A 435 34.24 13.09 -7.90
N MET A 436 34.07 13.77 -6.76
CA MET A 436 32.79 13.91 -6.08
C MET A 436 31.76 14.60 -6.96
N LEU A 437 32.09 15.72 -7.62
CA LEU A 437 31.17 16.42 -8.52
C LEU A 437 30.73 15.53 -9.69
N VAL A 438 31.62 14.70 -10.22
CA VAL A 438 31.27 13.68 -11.23
C VAL A 438 30.28 12.68 -10.64
N ASN A 439 30.57 12.11 -9.47
CA ASN A 439 29.69 11.14 -8.82
C ASN A 439 28.32 11.72 -8.47
N LEU A 440 28.26 12.94 -7.92
CA LEU A 440 27.02 13.64 -7.59
C LEU A 440 26.20 14.02 -8.82
N THR A 441 26.85 14.26 -9.96
CA THR A 441 26.17 14.47 -11.24
C THR A 441 25.56 13.16 -11.73
N THR A 442 26.31 12.07 -11.65
CA THR A 442 25.85 10.72 -12.01
C THR A 442 24.68 10.27 -11.13
N SER A 443 24.72 10.57 -9.83
CA SER A 443 23.66 10.25 -8.87
C SER A 443 22.50 11.27 -8.86
N LYS A 444 22.52 12.26 -9.76
CA LYS A 444 21.51 13.32 -9.88
C LYS A 444 21.25 14.11 -8.60
N VAL A 445 22.26 14.25 -7.74
CA VAL A 445 22.22 15.16 -6.58
C VAL A 445 22.50 16.59 -7.02
N VAL A 446 23.39 16.76 -8.00
CA VAL A 446 23.66 18.06 -8.65
C VAL A 446 23.50 17.93 -10.16
N ARG A 447 23.07 19.00 -10.81
CA ARG A 447 23.00 19.13 -12.26
C ARG A 447 24.13 20.02 -12.74
N LYS A 448 24.86 19.56 -13.76
CA LYS A 448 25.83 20.41 -14.45
C LYS A 448 25.09 21.31 -15.42
N VAL A 449 25.04 22.61 -15.13
CA VAL A 449 24.32 23.61 -15.93
C VAL A 449 25.13 23.95 -17.18
N LYS A 450 26.43 24.20 -17.00
CA LYS A 450 27.41 24.40 -18.07
C LYS A 450 28.82 24.09 -17.55
N ARG A 451 29.85 24.31 -18.37
CA ARG A 451 31.22 23.98 -17.99
C ARG A 451 31.65 24.79 -16.74
N GLY A 452 31.90 24.08 -15.65
CA GLY A 452 32.36 24.67 -14.39
C GLY A 452 31.26 25.23 -13.49
N GLU A 453 29.98 25.06 -13.86
CA GLU A 453 28.83 25.52 -13.07
C GLU A 453 27.83 24.38 -12.84
N TYR A 454 27.38 24.29 -11.60
CA TYR A 454 26.55 23.24 -11.06
C TYR A 454 25.38 23.85 -10.30
N GLU A 455 24.28 23.11 -10.25
CA GLU A 455 23.08 23.46 -9.52
C GLU A 455 22.69 22.28 -8.63
N LYS A 456 22.40 22.55 -7.37
CA LYS A 456 21.81 21.55 -6.47
C LYS A 456 20.40 21.26 -6.96
N LEU A 457 20.11 19.98 -7.17
CA LEU A 457 18.76 19.54 -7.55
C LEU A 457 17.85 19.33 -6.33
N GLN A 458 18.32 19.72 -5.13
CA GLN A 458 17.67 19.57 -3.84
C GLN A 458 17.81 20.87 -3.05
#